data_AF-A0A5E4IYX0-F1
#
_entry.id   AF-A0A5E4IYX0-F1
#
_cell.length_a   1.000
_cell.length_b   1.000
_cell.length_c   1.000
_cell.angle_alpha   90.00
_cell.angle_beta   90.00
_cell.angle_gamma   90.00
#
_symmetry.space_group_name_H-M   'P 1'
#
loop_
_entity.id
_entity.type
_entity.pdbx_description
1 polymer ?
#
loop_
_entity_poly.entity_id
_entity_poly.type
_entity_poly.pdbx_seq_one_letter_code
_entity_poly.pdbx_strand_id
1 'polypeptide(L)'
;MEDYGGARLETFDELVTKHTRRELEELALKFGVGNLGGTKSQLAEAILEEMKKQKEQPKSTMQASPKEAPMLEKQKSAAKMPGFGKKGVFAKAKAIDNKAAELQKAGKDIREQGIREMRQSVKEFQSAKDWMAREMHSEAHKMLEDGQKRFNQGQVEFKRSLDSQIKENQDAVAKLHTGASEIRSSQEKMSREFQKAGRDIRDQGFKNLQNGLNRFRSDLDSQIRENREAAQRLNSGARELQGRAASFQNEIQMYQEQDLKNYVRDFYYG
;
A
#
# COMPACT_ATOMS: atom_id res chain seq x y z
N MET A 1 37.10 -12.36 12.66
CA MET A 1 37.24 -11.46 11.50
C MET A 1 36.36 -12.06 10.42
N GLU A 2 35.11 -11.61 10.34
CA GLU A 2 34.19 -12.03 9.29
C GLU A 2 34.47 -11.16 8.05
N ASP A 3 34.62 -11.83 6.91
CA ASP A 3 34.80 -11.24 5.59
C ASP A 3 33.62 -10.30 5.28
N TYR A 4 33.86 -8.99 5.30
CA TYR A 4 32.97 -8.01 4.68
C TYR A 4 33.18 -8.07 3.16
N GLY A 5 32.76 -9.18 2.55
CA GLY A 5 32.60 -9.29 1.11
C GLY A 5 31.71 -8.15 0.64
N GLY A 6 32.15 -7.42 -0.39
CA GLY A 6 31.55 -6.18 -0.87
C GLY A 6 30.03 -6.24 -0.93
N ALA A 7 29.39 -5.70 0.10
CA ALA A 7 27.95 -5.67 0.22
C ALA A 7 27.43 -4.78 -0.90
N ARG A 8 26.87 -5.43 -1.93
CA ARG A 8 26.12 -4.75 -2.97
C ARG A 8 25.02 -3.97 -2.25
N LEU A 9 25.00 -2.65 -2.42
CA LEU A 9 23.93 -1.80 -1.88
C LEU A 9 22.62 -2.33 -2.44
N GLU A 10 21.79 -2.90 -1.56
CA GLU A 10 20.47 -3.36 -1.93
C GLU A 10 19.65 -2.19 -2.43
N THR A 11 18.87 -2.42 -3.49
CA THR A 11 17.99 -1.37 -4.02
C THR A 11 16.76 -1.19 -3.13
N PHE A 12 16.04 -0.10 -3.32
CA PHE A 12 14.80 0.18 -2.59
C PHE A 12 13.81 -1.00 -2.68
N ASP A 13 13.60 -1.53 -3.89
CA ASP A 13 12.70 -2.66 -4.11
C ASP A 13 13.17 -3.92 -3.40
N GLU A 14 14.48 -4.18 -3.34
CA GLU A 14 15.04 -5.31 -2.60
C GLU A 14 14.82 -5.18 -1.09
N LEU A 15 15.02 -3.98 -0.52
CA LEU A 15 14.78 -3.72 0.89
C LEU A 15 13.30 -3.90 1.26
N VAL A 16 12.39 -3.41 0.42
CA VAL A 16 10.95 -3.53 0.68
C VAL A 16 10.43 -4.95 0.45
N THR A 17 11.05 -5.75 -0.43
CA THR A 17 10.58 -7.11 -0.73
C THR A 17 11.22 -8.19 0.14
N LYS A 18 12.53 -8.12 0.42
CA LYS A 18 13.27 -9.15 1.15
C LYS A 18 13.11 -9.06 2.67
N HIS A 19 12.97 -7.86 3.22
CA HIS A 19 12.98 -7.67 4.67
C HIS A 19 11.59 -7.52 5.26
N THR A 20 11.39 -8.00 6.48
CA THR A 20 10.17 -7.67 7.24
C THR A 20 10.23 -6.24 7.79
N ARG A 21 9.10 -5.65 8.17
CA ARG A 21 9.09 -4.29 8.75
C ARG A 21 9.98 -4.19 10.00
N ARG A 22 9.98 -5.22 10.84
CA ARG A 22 10.80 -5.28 12.07
C ARG A 22 12.29 -5.34 11.77
N GLU A 23 12.70 -6.09 10.74
CA GLU A 23 14.09 -6.11 10.28
C GLU A 23 14.55 -4.75 9.72
N LEU A 24 13.65 -4.03 9.02
CA LEU A 24 13.94 -2.67 8.57
C LEU A 24 14.05 -1.69 9.75
N GLU A 25 13.24 -1.84 10.81
CA GLU A 25 13.39 -1.04 12.04
C GLU A 25 14.74 -1.29 12.74
N GLU A 26 15.21 -2.55 12.78
CA GLU A 26 16.53 -2.90 13.31
C GLU A 26 17.69 -2.35 12.45
N LEU A 27 17.55 -2.40 11.11
CA LEU A 27 18.51 -1.80 10.18
C LEU A 27 18.53 -0.27 10.31
N ALA A 28 17.37 0.37 10.39
CA ALA A 28 17.23 1.81 10.60
C ALA A 28 17.95 2.26 11.89
N LEU A 29 17.81 1.51 12.98
CA LEU A 29 18.55 1.76 14.22
C LEU A 29 20.07 1.62 14.05
N LYS A 30 20.55 0.62 13.30
CA LYS A 30 21.99 0.44 13.01
C LYS A 30 22.58 1.62 12.24
N PHE A 31 21.80 2.24 11.34
CA PHE A 31 22.23 3.41 10.57
C PHE A 31 21.95 4.76 11.26
N GLY A 32 21.36 4.76 12.46
CA GLY A 32 21.12 5.98 13.23
C GLY A 32 19.83 6.73 12.86
N VAL A 33 18.88 6.09 12.18
CA VAL A 33 17.59 6.69 11.83
C VAL A 33 16.69 6.70 13.09
N GLY A 34 16.50 7.89 13.67
CA GLY A 34 15.76 8.05 14.92
C GLY A 34 14.24 7.99 14.80
N ASN A 35 13.67 8.08 13.60
CA ASN A 35 12.23 8.13 13.39
C ASN A 35 11.71 6.81 12.78
N LEU A 36 11.25 5.89 13.65
CA LEU A 36 10.76 4.56 13.25
C LEU A 36 9.24 4.54 12.96
N GLY A 37 8.55 5.67 13.14
CA GLY A 37 7.11 5.78 12.90
C GLY A 37 6.79 6.04 11.43
N GLY A 38 6.57 4.98 10.65
CA GLY A 38 6.22 5.12 9.23
C GLY A 38 5.74 3.82 8.58
N THR A 39 5.45 3.88 7.28
CA THR A 39 5.21 2.69 6.46
C THR A 39 6.53 1.99 6.13
N LYS A 40 6.46 0.72 5.69
CA LYS A 40 7.64 -0.08 5.31
C LYS A 40 8.51 0.61 4.26
N SER A 41 7.87 1.26 3.28
CA SER A 41 8.52 2.04 2.23
C SER A 41 9.26 3.27 2.78
N GLN A 42 8.66 4.00 3.72
CA GLN A 42 9.29 5.16 4.34
C GLN A 42 10.55 4.77 5.14
N LEU A 43 10.53 3.62 5.80
CA LEU A 43 11.72 3.07 6.48
C LEU A 43 12.82 2.72 5.49
N ALA A 44 12.49 2.06 4.37
CA ALA A 44 13.47 1.70 3.34
C ALA A 44 14.10 2.94 2.66
N GLU A 45 13.31 4.00 2.41
CA GLU A 45 13.81 5.29 1.92
C GLU A 45 14.77 5.96 2.90
N ALA A 46 14.40 6.04 4.18
CA ALA A 46 15.23 6.65 5.22
C ALA A 46 16.56 5.93 5.41
N ILE A 47 16.57 4.59 5.35
CA ILE A 47 17.79 3.77 5.41
C ILE A 47 18.70 4.08 4.23
N LEU A 48 18.18 4.11 3.00
CA LEU A 48 18.98 4.40 1.81
C LEU A 48 19.55 5.82 1.80
N GLU A 49 18.79 6.80 2.28
CA GLU A 49 19.24 8.19 2.37
C GLU A 49 20.42 8.32 3.35
N GLU A 50 20.34 7.66 4.51
CA GLU A 50 21.39 7.70 5.52
C GLU A 50 22.65 6.92 5.08
N MET A 51 22.48 5.78 4.40
CA MET A 51 23.58 5.05 3.77
C MET A 51 24.30 5.90 2.71
N LYS A 52 23.56 6.71 1.96
CA LYS A 52 24.13 7.63 0.96
C LYS A 52 24.89 8.78 1.63
N LYS A 53 24.34 9.37 2.71
CA LYS A 53 25.01 10.42 3.50
C LYS A 53 26.33 9.96 4.12
N GLN A 54 26.38 8.74 4.64
CA GLN A 54 27.62 8.16 5.18
C GLN A 54 28.69 7.94 4.10
N LYS A 55 28.28 7.70 2.85
CA LYS A 55 29.19 7.54 1.71
C LYS A 55 29.69 8.88 1.15
N GLU A 56 28.91 9.94 1.30
CA GLU A 56 29.23 11.28 0.78
C GLU A 56 29.99 12.18 1.76
N GLN A 57 30.09 11.84 3.05
CA GLN A 57 30.96 12.59 3.97
C GLN A 57 32.45 12.35 3.63
N PRO A 58 33.18 13.40 3.16
CA PRO A 58 34.60 13.29 2.92
C PRO A 58 35.33 13.30 4.28
N LYS A 59 36.21 12.32 4.50
CA LYS A 59 37.20 12.35 5.59
C LYS A 59 37.95 13.69 5.54
N SER A 60 37.65 14.60 6.47
CA SER A 60 38.28 15.92 6.56
C SER A 60 39.56 15.87 7.39
N THR A 61 40.69 16.26 6.77
CA THR A 61 41.89 16.87 7.39
C THR A 61 42.77 17.34 6.20
N MET A 62 43.32 18.55 6.05
CA MET A 62 43.59 19.72 6.92
C MET A 62 43.73 20.99 6.05
N GLN A 63 43.34 22.13 6.65
CA GLN A 63 43.86 23.52 6.57
C GLN A 63 44.96 23.86 5.54
N ALA A 64 44.80 24.83 4.63
CA ALA A 64 44.64 26.30 4.76
C ALA A 64 45.94 27.08 4.43
N SER A 65 45.91 27.98 3.44
CA SER A 65 46.56 29.31 3.42
C SER A 65 46.46 29.99 2.04
N PRO A 66 46.02 31.26 1.94
CA PRO A 66 46.25 32.10 0.78
C PRO A 66 47.18 33.28 1.12
N LYS A 67 48.24 33.54 0.33
CA LYS A 67 48.93 34.85 0.38
C LYS A 67 49.64 35.26 -0.91
N GLU A 68 49.16 36.41 -1.41
CA GLU A 68 49.81 37.55 -2.07
C GLU A 68 50.66 37.41 -3.37
N ALA A 69 50.35 38.31 -4.31
CA ALA A 69 51.20 38.80 -5.40
C ALA A 69 50.93 40.32 -5.60
N PRO A 70 51.72 41.08 -6.39
CA PRO A 70 53.07 41.55 -6.10
C PRO A 70 53.20 43.10 -6.14
N MET A 71 54.26 43.64 -5.53
CA MET A 71 54.63 45.07 -5.52
C MET A 71 55.13 45.59 -6.87
N LEU A 72 54.76 46.83 -7.19
CA LEU A 72 55.21 47.62 -8.33
C LEU A 72 56.15 48.76 -7.86
N GLU A 73 57.11 49.07 -8.73
CA GLU A 73 57.64 50.42 -9.02
C GLU A 73 58.95 50.91 -8.37
N LYS A 74 59.97 51.10 -9.23
CA LYS A 74 60.83 52.30 -9.22
C LYS A 74 61.63 52.43 -10.52
N GLN A 75 61.24 53.38 -11.38
CA GLN A 75 62.10 53.92 -12.44
C GLN A 75 62.68 55.27 -12.00
N LYS A 76 64.00 55.39 -12.13
CA LYS A 76 64.83 56.51 -11.70
C LYS A 76 65.30 57.23 -12.97
N SER A 77 64.83 58.45 -13.24
CA SER A 77 65.34 59.29 -14.33
C SER A 77 66.12 60.47 -13.75
N ALA A 78 67.40 60.55 -14.12
CA ALA A 78 68.29 61.66 -13.78
C ALA A 78 68.30 62.67 -14.95
N ALA A 79 67.88 63.90 -14.68
CA ALA A 79 67.94 65.01 -15.63
C ALA A 79 69.14 65.92 -15.31
N LYS A 80 69.98 66.16 -16.35
CA LYS A 80 71.05 67.16 -16.41
C LYS A 80 70.48 68.59 -16.30
N MET A 81 71.21 69.50 -15.66
CA MET A 81 71.11 70.94 -15.94
C MET A 81 72.49 71.50 -16.39
N PRO A 82 72.55 72.30 -17.47
CA PRO A 82 73.76 72.99 -17.91
C PRO A 82 73.80 74.47 -17.46
N GLY A 83 75.00 75.04 -17.45
CA GLY A 83 75.24 76.41 -17.92
C GLY A 83 75.15 77.55 -16.90
N PHE A 84 76.25 77.79 -16.18
CA PHE A 84 76.49 79.01 -15.43
C PHE A 84 76.84 80.16 -16.39
N GLY A 85 75.97 81.17 -16.52
CA GLY A 85 76.19 82.36 -17.35
C GLY A 85 75.72 83.65 -16.68
N LYS A 86 76.68 84.57 -16.49
CA LYS A 86 76.58 86.03 -16.32
C LYS A 86 75.68 86.60 -15.19
N LYS A 87 76.41 87.01 -14.15
CA LYS A 87 76.02 87.64 -12.89
C LYS A 87 75.30 88.98 -13.07
N GLY A 88 74.05 89.01 -12.61
CA GLY A 88 73.40 90.17 -12.00
C GLY A 88 72.36 89.64 -11.00
N VAL A 89 72.45 90.02 -9.72
CA VAL A 89 71.62 89.46 -8.62
C VAL A 89 70.11 89.60 -8.92
N PHE A 90 69.71 90.69 -9.59
CA PHE A 90 68.34 90.94 -10.01
C PHE A 90 67.82 89.98 -11.12
N ALA A 91 68.67 89.51 -12.03
CA ALA A 91 68.24 88.56 -13.07
C ALA A 91 68.03 87.15 -12.52
N LYS A 92 68.83 86.75 -11.52
CA LYS A 92 68.61 85.49 -10.79
C LYS A 92 67.35 85.54 -9.93
N ALA A 93 67.08 86.67 -9.25
CA ALA A 93 65.84 86.85 -8.49
C ALA A 93 64.61 86.71 -9.41
N LYS A 94 64.59 87.42 -10.55
CA LYS A 94 63.49 87.32 -11.52
C LYS A 94 63.31 85.92 -12.10
N ALA A 95 64.39 85.19 -12.34
CA ALA A 95 64.32 83.79 -12.79
C ALA A 95 63.79 82.84 -11.70
N ILE A 96 64.10 83.10 -10.43
CA ILE A 96 63.56 82.36 -9.29
C ILE A 96 62.08 82.67 -9.12
N ASP A 97 61.67 83.93 -9.20
CA ASP A 97 60.26 84.33 -9.10
C ASP A 97 59.42 83.74 -10.24
N ASN A 98 59.96 83.76 -11.48
CA ASN A 98 59.30 83.11 -12.62
C ASN A 98 59.15 81.59 -12.41
N LYS A 99 60.21 80.91 -11.93
CA LYS A 99 60.13 79.47 -11.61
C LYS A 99 59.17 79.18 -10.45
N ALA A 100 59.12 80.04 -9.44
CA ALA A 100 58.19 79.91 -8.33
C ALA A 100 56.74 80.08 -8.81
N ALA A 101 56.48 81.04 -9.70
CA ALA A 101 55.18 81.23 -10.34
C ALA A 101 54.79 80.04 -11.23
N GLU A 102 55.72 79.49 -12.02
CA GLU A 102 55.50 78.29 -12.83
C GLU A 102 55.19 77.06 -11.96
N LEU A 103 55.92 76.85 -10.86
CA LEU A 103 55.67 75.76 -9.92
C LEU A 103 54.32 75.92 -9.19
N GLN A 104 53.97 77.14 -8.80
CA GLN A 104 52.65 77.41 -8.22
C GLN A 104 51.53 77.15 -9.22
N LYS A 105 51.71 77.56 -10.48
CA LYS A 105 50.76 77.28 -11.56
C LYS A 105 50.65 75.78 -11.82
N ALA A 106 51.75 75.06 -11.96
CA ALA A 106 51.76 73.61 -12.15
C ALA A 106 51.11 72.87 -10.97
N GLY A 107 51.40 73.28 -9.73
CA GLY A 107 50.77 72.71 -8.53
C GLY A 107 49.26 72.97 -8.48
N LYS A 108 48.81 74.14 -8.94
CA LYS A 108 47.39 74.47 -9.09
C LYS A 108 46.74 73.64 -10.19
N ASP A 109 47.38 73.53 -11.36
CA ASP A 109 46.88 72.77 -12.50
C ASP A 109 46.76 71.27 -12.17
N ILE A 110 47.75 70.68 -11.49
CA ILE A 110 47.72 69.29 -11.00
C ILE A 110 46.57 69.09 -10.01
N ARG A 111 46.39 70.02 -9.06
CA ARG A 111 45.30 69.95 -8.09
C ARG A 111 43.94 70.03 -8.78
N GLU A 112 43.78 70.96 -9.72
CA GLU A 112 42.53 71.14 -10.46
C GLU A 112 42.25 69.96 -11.39
N GLN A 113 43.27 69.38 -12.03
CA GLN A 113 43.15 68.15 -12.80
C GLN A 113 42.75 66.98 -11.91
N GLY A 114 43.43 66.77 -10.77
CA GLY A 114 43.07 65.70 -9.82
C GLY A 114 41.65 65.85 -9.27
N ILE A 115 41.20 67.08 -8.97
CA ILE A 115 39.80 67.34 -8.58
C ILE A 115 38.84 67.00 -9.72
N ARG A 116 39.17 67.31 -10.98
CA ARG A 116 38.33 66.98 -12.14
C ARG A 116 38.25 65.47 -12.37
N GLU A 117 39.38 64.77 -12.35
CA GLU A 117 39.44 63.31 -12.49
C GLU A 117 38.70 62.61 -11.36
N MET A 118 38.88 63.06 -10.11
CA MET A 118 38.14 62.51 -8.97
C MET A 118 36.63 62.74 -9.11
N ARG A 119 36.20 63.95 -9.50
CA ARG A 119 34.78 64.23 -9.76
C ARG A 119 34.22 63.36 -10.87
N GLN A 120 34.99 63.13 -11.94
CA GLN A 120 34.59 62.26 -13.04
C GLN A 120 34.45 60.80 -12.59
N SER A 121 35.45 60.28 -11.86
CA SER A 121 35.43 58.93 -11.29
C SER A 121 34.25 58.72 -10.33
N VAL A 122 33.95 59.71 -9.47
CA VAL A 122 32.78 59.66 -8.57
C VAL A 122 31.47 59.64 -9.36
N LYS A 123 31.35 60.42 -10.45
CA LYS A 123 30.16 60.39 -11.31
C LYS A 123 29.99 59.05 -12.01
N GLU A 124 31.07 58.47 -12.54
CA GLU A 124 31.06 57.16 -13.20
C GLU A 124 30.70 56.06 -12.20
N PHE A 125 31.27 56.10 -11.00
CA PHE A 125 30.95 55.17 -9.93
C PHE A 125 29.48 55.28 -9.51
N GLN A 126 28.94 56.49 -9.34
CA GLN A 126 27.52 56.70 -9.05
C GLN A 126 26.63 56.18 -10.18
N SER A 127 27.00 56.43 -11.44
CA SER A 127 26.26 55.93 -12.60
C SER A 127 26.25 54.40 -12.68
N ALA A 128 27.41 53.77 -12.42
CA ALA A 128 27.53 52.31 -12.38
C ALA A 128 26.71 51.71 -11.23
N LYS A 129 26.74 52.34 -10.04
CA LYS A 129 25.92 51.95 -8.89
C LYS A 129 24.43 52.03 -9.21
N ASP A 130 23.97 53.13 -9.80
CA ASP A 130 22.56 53.32 -10.14
C ASP A 130 22.10 52.34 -11.24
N TRP A 131 22.96 52.08 -12.23
CA TRP A 131 22.70 51.08 -13.26
C TRP A 131 22.57 49.68 -12.65
N MET A 132 23.50 49.27 -11.78
CA MET A 132 23.45 47.99 -11.09
C MET A 132 22.21 47.87 -10.21
N ALA A 133 21.83 48.93 -9.48
CA ALA A 133 20.62 48.94 -8.68
C ALA A 133 19.36 48.71 -9.54
N ARG A 134 19.26 49.37 -10.71
CA ARG A 134 18.15 49.16 -11.65
C ARG A 134 18.11 47.76 -12.20
N GLU A 135 19.26 47.20 -12.56
CA GLU A 135 19.35 45.82 -13.07
C GLU A 135 18.92 44.82 -12.00
N MET A 136 19.41 44.95 -10.77
CA MET A 136 19.00 44.10 -9.64
C MET A 136 17.50 44.20 -9.36
N HIS A 137 16.90 45.39 -9.41
CA HIS A 137 15.45 45.55 -9.25
C HIS A 137 14.67 44.90 -10.41
N SER A 138 15.13 45.06 -11.64
CA SER A 138 14.53 44.44 -12.83
C SER A 138 14.57 42.91 -12.74
N GLU A 139 15.72 42.35 -12.35
CA GLU A 139 15.89 40.90 -12.16
C GLU A 139 15.02 40.38 -11.03
N ALA A 140 14.97 41.08 -9.88
CA ALA A 140 14.10 40.72 -8.77
C ALA A 140 12.61 40.71 -9.18
N HIS A 141 12.16 41.69 -9.97
CA HIS A 141 10.79 41.71 -10.49
C HIS A 141 10.51 40.53 -11.43
N LYS A 142 11.42 40.21 -12.35
CA LYS A 142 11.28 39.04 -13.23
C LYS A 142 11.18 37.74 -12.43
N MET A 143 12.04 37.57 -11.42
CA MET A 143 12.00 36.40 -10.55
C MET A 143 10.69 36.27 -9.78
N LEU A 144 10.14 37.40 -9.30
CA LEU A 144 8.82 37.43 -8.63
C LEU A 144 7.69 37.05 -9.60
N GLU A 145 7.67 37.63 -10.80
CA GLU A 145 6.66 37.31 -11.82
C GLU A 145 6.73 35.84 -12.26
N ASP A 146 7.93 35.31 -12.50
CA ASP A 146 8.13 33.90 -12.86
C ASP A 146 7.77 32.97 -11.70
N GLY A 147 8.12 33.35 -10.46
CA GLY A 147 7.70 32.65 -9.26
C GLY A 147 6.18 32.58 -9.14
N GLN A 148 5.49 33.71 -9.36
CA GLN A 148 4.03 33.79 -9.33
C GLN A 148 3.39 32.94 -10.45
N LYS A 149 3.93 32.98 -11.67
CA LYS A 149 3.45 32.15 -12.78
C LYS A 149 3.58 30.66 -12.48
N ARG A 150 4.74 30.21 -12.01
CA ARG A 150 4.98 28.80 -11.63
C ARG A 150 4.06 28.38 -10.49
N PHE A 151 3.86 29.24 -9.50
CA PHE A 151 2.95 28.97 -8.39
C PHE A 151 1.50 28.80 -8.89
N ASN A 152 1.01 29.71 -9.72
CA ASN A 152 -0.34 29.62 -10.30
C ASN A 152 -0.50 28.37 -11.17
N GLN A 153 0.51 28.01 -11.97
CA GLN A 153 0.51 26.77 -12.74
C GLN A 153 0.43 25.54 -11.81
N GLY A 154 1.24 25.51 -10.75
CA GLY A 154 1.20 24.46 -9.75
C GLY A 154 -0.17 24.33 -9.08
N GLN A 155 -0.85 25.45 -8.78
CA GLN A 155 -2.21 25.42 -8.25
C GLN A 155 -3.23 24.81 -9.24
N VAL A 156 -3.11 25.14 -10.53
CA VAL A 156 -4.00 24.59 -11.57
C VAL A 156 -3.77 23.08 -11.74
N GLU A 157 -2.52 22.64 -11.77
CA GLU A 157 -2.16 21.22 -11.87
C GLU A 157 -2.63 20.44 -10.64
N PHE A 158 -2.41 20.99 -9.44
CA PHE A 158 -2.88 20.42 -8.19
C PHE A 158 -4.40 20.27 -8.17
N LYS A 159 -5.14 21.32 -8.56
CA LYS A 159 -6.61 21.28 -8.64
C LYS A 159 -7.09 20.22 -9.63
N ARG A 160 -6.49 20.15 -10.83
CA ARG A 160 -6.83 19.12 -11.83
C ARG A 160 -6.57 17.70 -11.29
N SER A 161 -5.47 17.51 -10.56
CA SER A 161 -5.15 16.23 -9.93
C SER A 161 -6.20 15.84 -8.88
N LEU A 162 -6.59 16.77 -8.01
CA LEU A 162 -7.66 16.55 -7.04
C LEU A 162 -8.99 16.23 -7.71
N ASP A 163 -9.40 16.99 -8.73
CA ASP A 163 -10.65 16.76 -9.46
C ASP A 163 -10.63 15.37 -10.13
N SER A 164 -9.50 14.94 -10.67
CA SER A 164 -9.33 13.59 -11.24
C SER A 164 -9.48 12.49 -10.19
N GLN A 165 -8.86 12.64 -9.01
CA GLN A 165 -8.97 11.68 -7.92
C GLN A 165 -10.40 11.61 -7.36
N ILE A 166 -11.08 12.76 -7.24
CA ILE A 166 -12.50 12.81 -6.82
C ILE A 166 -13.35 12.00 -7.80
N LYS A 167 -13.14 12.18 -9.11
CA LYS A 167 -13.87 11.44 -10.14
C LYS A 167 -13.60 9.94 -10.07
N GLU A 168 -12.34 9.53 -9.95
CA GLU A 168 -11.97 8.12 -9.81
C GLU A 168 -12.62 7.47 -8.57
N ASN A 169 -12.62 8.18 -7.44
CA ASN A 169 -13.29 7.73 -6.22
C ASN A 169 -14.82 7.61 -6.40
N GLN A 170 -15.45 8.56 -7.09
CA GLN A 170 -16.89 8.48 -7.41
C GLN A 170 -17.20 7.26 -8.29
N ASP A 171 -16.40 7.01 -9.32
CA ASP A 171 -16.56 5.85 -10.20
C ASP A 171 -16.34 4.52 -9.44
N ALA A 172 -15.37 4.48 -8.52
CA ALA A 172 -15.11 3.32 -7.67
C ALA A 172 -16.29 3.06 -6.71
N VAL A 173 -16.83 4.10 -6.08
CA VAL A 173 -18.02 4.01 -5.21
C VAL A 173 -19.24 3.52 -6.00
N ALA A 174 -19.44 4.02 -7.21
CA ALA A 174 -20.53 3.56 -8.08
C ALA A 174 -20.40 2.07 -8.41
N LYS A 175 -19.20 1.59 -8.76
CA LYS A 175 -18.94 0.16 -9.02
C LYS A 175 -19.17 -0.71 -7.78
N LEU A 176 -18.75 -0.23 -6.60
CA LEU A 176 -18.99 -0.93 -5.33
C LEU A 176 -20.49 -1.05 -5.03
N HIS A 177 -21.26 0.02 -5.25
CA HIS A 177 -22.72 -0.02 -5.07
C HIS A 177 -23.39 -1.01 -6.03
N THR A 178 -23.00 -1.02 -7.30
CA THR A 178 -23.51 -2.00 -8.28
C THR A 178 -23.16 -3.43 -7.86
N GLY A 179 -21.90 -3.70 -7.50
CA GLY A 179 -21.47 -5.01 -7.03
C GLY A 179 -22.19 -5.47 -5.75
N ALA A 180 -22.41 -4.56 -4.80
CA ALA A 180 -23.19 -4.85 -3.60
C ALA A 180 -24.66 -5.19 -3.92
N SER A 181 -25.26 -4.48 -4.89
CA SER A 181 -26.62 -4.75 -5.35
C SER A 181 -26.74 -6.11 -6.04
N GLU A 182 -25.75 -6.49 -6.85
CA GLU A 182 -25.70 -7.81 -7.50
C GLU A 182 -25.55 -8.95 -6.49
N ILE A 183 -24.65 -8.79 -5.50
CA ILE A 183 -24.48 -9.76 -4.40
C ILE A 183 -25.79 -9.94 -3.65
N ARG A 184 -26.48 -8.84 -3.30
CA ARG A 184 -27.76 -8.90 -2.61
C ARG A 184 -28.83 -9.61 -3.44
N SER A 185 -28.95 -9.27 -4.72
CA SER A 185 -29.88 -9.94 -5.64
C SER A 185 -29.61 -11.45 -5.76
N SER A 186 -28.34 -11.84 -5.85
CA SER A 186 -27.91 -13.24 -5.87
C SER A 186 -28.26 -13.96 -4.57
N GLN A 187 -28.00 -13.35 -3.41
CA GLN A 187 -28.37 -13.89 -2.10
C GLN A 187 -29.89 -14.06 -1.96
N GLU A 188 -30.68 -13.09 -2.41
CA GLU A 188 -32.14 -13.19 -2.40
C GLU A 188 -32.65 -14.32 -3.30
N LYS A 189 -32.08 -14.48 -4.51
CA LYS A 189 -32.42 -15.58 -5.42
C LYS A 189 -32.07 -16.94 -4.80
N MET A 190 -30.87 -17.08 -4.27
CA MET A 190 -30.39 -18.30 -3.61
C MET A 190 -31.28 -18.65 -2.40
N SER A 191 -31.67 -17.66 -1.59
CA SER A 191 -32.58 -17.85 -0.46
C SER A 191 -33.93 -18.41 -0.93
N ARG A 192 -34.51 -17.87 -2.02
CA ARG A 192 -35.77 -18.39 -2.60
C ARG A 192 -35.62 -19.81 -3.12
N GLU A 193 -34.52 -20.13 -3.78
CA GLU A 193 -34.24 -21.49 -4.27
C GLU A 193 -34.11 -22.49 -3.13
N PHE A 194 -33.40 -22.14 -2.05
CA PHE A 194 -33.32 -22.97 -0.84
C PHE A 194 -34.68 -23.17 -0.17
N GLN A 195 -35.49 -22.12 -0.05
CA GLN A 195 -36.83 -22.23 0.50
C GLN A 195 -37.71 -23.14 -0.35
N LYS A 196 -37.61 -23.06 -1.69
CA LYS A 196 -38.33 -23.92 -2.61
C LYS A 196 -37.90 -25.38 -2.46
N ALA A 197 -36.59 -25.65 -2.49
CA ALA A 197 -36.05 -26.99 -2.30
C ALA A 197 -36.47 -27.60 -0.94
N GLY A 198 -36.47 -26.80 0.13
CA GLY A 198 -36.94 -27.24 1.44
C GLY A 198 -38.46 -27.52 1.52
N ARG A 199 -39.28 -26.88 0.67
CA ARG A 199 -40.70 -27.25 0.51
C ARG A 199 -40.81 -28.56 -0.26
N ASP A 200 -40.12 -28.68 -1.39
CA ASP A 200 -40.16 -29.88 -2.23
C ASP A 200 -39.72 -31.13 -1.46
N ILE A 201 -38.67 -31.05 -0.64
CA ILE A 201 -38.22 -32.17 0.22
C ILE A 201 -39.30 -32.56 1.23
N ARG A 202 -39.98 -31.59 1.86
CA ARG A 202 -41.06 -31.88 2.82
C ARG A 202 -42.25 -32.53 2.13
N ASP A 203 -42.65 -32.01 0.97
CA ASP A 203 -43.79 -32.53 0.21
C ASP A 203 -43.51 -33.93 -0.33
N GLN A 204 -42.31 -34.17 -0.87
CA GLN A 204 -41.87 -35.49 -1.31
C GLN A 204 -41.73 -36.46 -0.12
N GLY A 205 -41.16 -36.01 1.00
CA GLY A 205 -41.04 -36.78 2.23
C GLY A 205 -42.41 -37.22 2.75
N PHE A 206 -43.38 -36.31 2.80
CA PHE A 206 -44.75 -36.62 3.20
C PHE A 206 -45.40 -37.65 2.26
N LYS A 207 -45.32 -37.46 0.94
CA LYS A 207 -45.86 -38.41 -0.04
C LYS A 207 -45.23 -39.80 0.11
N ASN A 208 -43.91 -39.86 0.26
CA ASN A 208 -43.19 -41.13 0.40
C ASN A 208 -43.57 -41.85 1.70
N LEU A 209 -43.68 -41.12 2.81
CA LEU A 209 -44.14 -41.67 4.09
C LEU A 209 -45.58 -42.19 3.99
N GLN A 210 -46.48 -41.41 3.40
CA GLN A 210 -47.88 -41.81 3.21
C GLN A 210 -47.99 -43.07 2.34
N ASN A 211 -47.22 -43.13 1.24
CA ASN A 211 -47.15 -44.32 0.39
C ASN A 211 -46.59 -45.53 1.13
N GLY A 212 -45.55 -45.33 1.95
CA GLY A 212 -44.98 -46.38 2.80
C GLY A 212 -45.98 -46.93 3.82
N LEU A 213 -46.71 -46.04 4.52
CA LEU A 213 -47.76 -46.42 5.46
C LEU A 213 -48.90 -47.18 4.80
N ASN A 214 -49.32 -46.77 3.61
CA ASN A 214 -50.37 -47.47 2.86
C ASN A 214 -49.95 -48.89 2.46
N ARG A 215 -48.70 -49.07 2.00
CA ARG A 215 -48.15 -50.39 1.68
C ARG A 215 -48.08 -51.27 2.93
N PHE A 216 -47.50 -50.74 4.01
CA PHE A 216 -47.41 -51.45 5.28
C PHE A 216 -48.78 -51.91 5.80
N ARG A 217 -49.79 -51.04 5.71
CA ARG A 217 -51.16 -51.38 6.11
C ARG A 217 -51.76 -52.48 5.22
N SER A 218 -51.55 -52.39 3.90
CA SER A 218 -51.99 -53.43 2.96
C SER A 218 -51.34 -54.79 3.26
N ASP A 219 -50.04 -54.79 3.56
CA ASP A 219 -49.30 -56.01 3.89
C ASP A 219 -49.81 -56.62 5.20
N LEU A 220 -50.05 -55.79 6.23
CA LEU A 220 -50.67 -56.22 7.49
C LEU A 220 -52.08 -56.80 7.27
N ASP A 221 -52.93 -56.12 6.50
CA ASP A 221 -54.28 -56.60 6.20
C ASP A 221 -54.24 -57.95 5.45
N SER A 222 -53.27 -58.14 4.55
CA SER A 222 -53.02 -59.43 3.89
C SER A 222 -52.62 -60.52 4.89
N GLN A 223 -51.64 -60.25 5.75
CA GLN A 223 -51.19 -61.20 6.78
C GLN A 223 -52.31 -61.55 7.77
N ILE A 224 -53.14 -60.59 8.17
CA ILE A 224 -54.30 -60.83 9.04
C ILE A 224 -55.30 -61.77 8.34
N ARG A 225 -55.54 -61.58 7.04
CA ARG A 225 -56.42 -62.45 6.26
C ARG A 225 -55.86 -63.88 6.15
N GLU A 226 -54.59 -64.02 5.80
CA GLU A 226 -53.90 -65.32 5.72
C GLU A 226 -53.94 -66.06 7.05
N ASN A 227 -53.65 -65.37 8.17
CA ASN A 227 -53.73 -65.95 9.51
C ASN A 227 -55.15 -66.38 9.88
N ARG A 228 -56.16 -65.59 9.47
CA ARG A 228 -57.57 -65.93 9.70
C ARG A 228 -57.98 -67.19 8.91
N GLU A 229 -57.55 -67.31 7.66
CA GLU A 229 -57.77 -68.49 6.84
C GLU A 229 -57.06 -69.72 7.41
N ALA A 230 -55.81 -69.58 7.86
CA ALA A 230 -55.06 -70.65 8.52
C ALA A 230 -55.77 -71.13 9.80
N ALA A 231 -56.24 -70.21 10.64
CA ALA A 231 -57.02 -70.53 11.82
C ALA A 231 -58.34 -71.25 11.49
N GLN A 232 -59.02 -70.86 10.40
CA GLN A 232 -60.22 -71.56 9.93
C GLN A 232 -59.91 -73.00 9.49
N ARG A 233 -58.82 -73.22 8.75
CA ARG A 233 -58.37 -74.56 8.32
C ARG A 233 -58.01 -75.45 9.52
N LEU A 234 -57.35 -74.88 10.53
CA LEU A 234 -57.05 -75.59 11.77
C LEU A 234 -58.34 -75.97 12.52
N ASN A 235 -59.29 -75.04 12.64
CA ASN A 235 -60.57 -75.31 13.29
C ASN A 235 -61.39 -76.38 12.55
N SER A 236 -61.40 -76.36 11.21
CA SER A 236 -62.05 -77.42 10.43
C SER A 236 -61.36 -78.77 10.61
N GLY A 237 -60.03 -78.81 10.59
CA GLY A 237 -59.26 -80.04 10.82
C GLY A 237 -59.46 -80.59 12.24
N ALA A 238 -59.49 -79.73 13.26
CA ALA A 238 -59.77 -80.11 14.63
C ALA A 238 -61.17 -80.71 14.79
N ARG A 239 -62.19 -80.13 14.13
CA ARG A 239 -63.55 -80.69 14.12
C ARG A 239 -63.61 -82.04 13.42
N GLU A 240 -62.90 -82.21 12.30
CA GLU A 240 -62.84 -83.49 11.59
C GLU A 240 -62.19 -84.57 12.47
N LEU A 241 -61.07 -84.26 13.12
CA LEU A 241 -60.39 -85.16 14.05
C LEU A 241 -61.28 -85.51 15.25
N GLN A 242 -61.98 -84.53 15.83
CA GLN A 242 -62.93 -84.76 16.91
C GLN A 242 -64.09 -85.69 16.47
N GLY A 243 -64.62 -85.47 15.26
CA GLY A 243 -65.64 -86.34 14.68
C GLY A 243 -65.16 -87.78 14.47
N ARG A 244 -63.95 -87.97 13.95
CA ARG A 244 -63.33 -89.30 13.81
C ARG A 244 -63.05 -89.96 15.16
N ALA A 245 -62.59 -89.21 16.15
CA ALA A 245 -62.36 -89.74 17.49
C ALA A 245 -63.69 -90.23 18.11
N ALA A 246 -64.78 -89.46 17.95
CA ALA A 246 -66.11 -89.88 18.39
C ALA A 246 -66.61 -91.14 17.66
N SER A 247 -66.40 -91.24 16.35
CA SER A 247 -66.78 -92.45 15.61
C SER A 247 -65.98 -93.68 16.05
N PHE A 248 -64.66 -93.54 16.25
CA PHE A 248 -63.83 -94.63 16.76
C PHE A 248 -64.25 -95.06 18.17
N GLN A 249 -64.60 -94.12 19.06
CA GLN A 249 -65.12 -94.45 20.39
C GLN A 249 -66.40 -95.27 20.31
N ASN A 250 -67.35 -94.87 19.45
CA ASN A 250 -68.59 -95.62 19.23
C ASN A 250 -68.31 -97.02 18.68
N GLU A 251 -67.35 -97.15 17.76
CA GLU A 251 -66.96 -98.43 17.18
C GLU A 251 -66.32 -99.36 18.23
N ILE A 252 -65.43 -98.85 19.07
CA ILE A 252 -64.87 -99.60 20.21
C ILE A 252 -65.98 -100.05 21.15
N GLN A 253 -66.93 -99.17 21.48
CA GLN A 253 -68.06 -99.50 22.36
C GLN A 253 -68.94 -100.61 21.76
N MET A 254 -69.22 -100.55 20.46
CA MET A 254 -69.92 -101.60 19.72
C MET A 254 -69.19 -102.95 19.79
N TYR A 255 -67.87 -102.97 19.55
CA TYR A 255 -67.08 -104.21 19.67
C TYR A 255 -67.10 -104.74 21.10
N GLN A 256 -66.98 -103.88 22.12
CA GLN A 256 -67.08 -104.29 23.52
C GLN A 256 -68.45 -104.89 23.85
N GLU A 257 -69.54 -104.30 23.37
CA GLU A 257 -70.89 -104.85 23.55
C GLU A 257 -71.06 -106.19 22.82
N GLN A 258 -70.48 -106.34 21.64
CA GLN A 258 -70.53 -107.56 20.85
C GLN A 258 -69.70 -108.68 21.50
N ASP A 259 -68.50 -108.39 21.97
CA ASP A 259 -67.65 -109.32 22.72
C ASP A 259 -68.32 -109.73 24.03
N LEU A 260 -68.94 -108.79 24.74
CA LEU A 260 -69.72 -109.09 25.95
C LEU A 260 -70.91 -110.02 25.62
N LYS A 261 -71.64 -109.76 24.53
CA LYS A 261 -72.74 -110.63 24.06
C LYS A 261 -72.24 -112.02 23.66
N ASN A 262 -71.11 -112.11 22.95
CA ASN A 262 -70.49 -113.36 22.57
C ASN A 262 -70.04 -114.14 23.80
N TYR A 263 -69.35 -113.48 24.75
CA TYR A 263 -68.93 -114.06 26.01
C TYR A 263 -70.11 -114.60 26.82
N VAL A 264 -71.18 -113.81 26.97
CA VAL A 264 -72.41 -114.24 27.65
C VAL A 264 -73.03 -115.43 26.92
N ARG A 265 -73.15 -115.39 25.59
CA ARG A 265 -73.69 -116.51 24.81
C ARG A 265 -72.87 -117.77 25.00
N ASP A 266 -71.55 -117.69 24.88
CA ASP A 266 -70.64 -118.82 25.01
C ASP A 266 -70.63 -119.35 26.46
N PHE A 267 -70.82 -118.49 27.47
CA PHE A 267 -70.96 -118.90 28.87
C PHE A 267 -72.26 -119.68 29.17
N TYR A 268 -73.36 -119.37 28.48
CA TYR A 268 -74.67 -120.02 28.71
C TYR A 268 -74.99 -121.16 27.73
N TYR A 269 -74.41 -121.18 26.53
CA TYR A 269 -74.78 -122.11 25.44
C TYR A 269 -73.59 -122.84 24.79
N GLY A 270 -72.36 -122.54 25.18
CA GLY A 270 -71.18 -123.36 24.86
C GLY A 270 -70.97 -124.44 25.89
#